data_AF-A0A2H4VHF8-F1
#
_entry.id   AF-A0A2H4VHF8-F1
#
_cell.length_a   1.000
_cell.length_b   1.000
_cell.length_c   1.000
_cell.angle_alpha   90.00
_cell.angle_beta   90.00
_cell.angle_gamma   90.00
#
_symmetry.space_group_name_H-M   'P 1'
#
loop_
_entity.id
_entity.type
_entity.pdbx_description
1 polymer ?
#
loop_
_entity_poly.entity_id
_entity_poly.type
_entity_poly.pdbx_seq_one_letter_code
_entity_poly.pdbx_strand_id
1 'polypeptide(L)'
;MDDIITIIKSIILLVAAVLVILTAIGIIRYKDDMERVLYARIHILGVIDVACMVSLLVLGEPLLAGVYFILTPFASHAIANGYYYGEDKR
;
A
#
# COMPACT_ATOMS: atom_id res chain seq x y z
N MET A 1 10.20 23.04 -20.64
CA MET A 1 10.58 22.43 -19.33
C MET A 1 9.36 21.84 -18.65
N ASP A 2 8.21 22.50 -18.68
CA ASP A 2 6.95 22.02 -18.09
C ASP A 2 6.45 20.70 -18.71
N ASP A 3 6.67 20.48 -20.01
CA ASP A 3 6.28 19.24 -20.69
C ASP A 3 7.02 18.02 -20.16
N ILE A 4 8.33 18.14 -19.92
CA ILE A 4 9.16 17.03 -19.41
C ILE A 4 8.74 16.68 -17.98
N ILE A 5 8.50 17.68 -17.13
CA ILE A 5 8.03 17.45 -15.76
C ILE A 5 6.67 16.76 -15.78
N THR A 6 5.76 17.20 -16.66
CA THR A 6 4.42 16.59 -16.81
C THR A 6 4.50 15.14 -17.27
N ILE A 7 5.38 14.83 -18.21
CA ILE A 7 5.64 13.46 -18.66
C ILE A 7 6.16 12.59 -17.50
N ILE A 8 7.14 13.09 -16.74
CA ILE A 8 7.70 12.37 -15.58
C ILE A 8 6.60 12.08 -14.55
N LYS A 9 5.79 13.09 -14.18
CA LYS A 9 4.67 12.91 -13.26
C LYS A 9 3.69 11.84 -13.75
N SER A 10 3.35 11.88 -15.03
CA SER A 10 2.43 10.92 -15.66
C SER A 10 2.98 9.49 -15.63
N ILE A 11 4.27 9.31 -15.91
CA ILE A 11 4.94 8.00 -15.83
C ILE A 11 4.92 7.47 -14.40
N ILE A 12 5.22 8.30 -13.40
CA ILE A 12 5.20 7.86 -11.99
C ILE A 12 3.79 7.42 -11.57
N LEU A 13 2.76 8.19 -11.95
CA LEU A 13 1.37 7.83 -11.66
C LEU A 13 0.94 6.54 -12.37
N LEU A 14 1.38 6.32 -13.61
CA LEU A 14 1.10 5.10 -14.35
C LEU A 14 1.75 3.88 -13.70
N VAL A 15 3.01 4.00 -13.27
CA VAL A 15 3.70 2.93 -12.51
C VAL A 15 2.99 2.65 -11.19
N ALA A 16 2.59 3.70 -10.46
CA ALA A 16 1.84 3.55 -9.21
C ALA A 16 0.50 2.80 -9.44
N ALA A 17 -0.23 3.14 -10.51
CA ALA A 17 -1.48 2.45 -10.86
C ALA A 17 -1.24 0.96 -11.16
N VAL A 18 -0.19 0.62 -11.91
CA VAL A 18 0.17 -0.78 -12.19
C VAL A 18 0.49 -1.52 -10.89
N LEU A 19 1.28 -0.92 -9.98
CA LEU A 19 1.60 -1.50 -8.68
C LEU A 19 0.34 -1.75 -7.85
N VAL A 20 -0.61 -0.80 -7.81
CA VAL A 20 -1.87 -0.97 -7.08
C VAL A 20 -2.65 -2.18 -7.60
N ILE A 21 -2.76 -2.33 -8.92
CA ILE A 21 -3.46 -3.47 -9.54
C ILE A 21 -2.74 -4.79 -9.21
N LEU A 22 -1.41 -4.84 -9.36
CA LEU A 22 -0.63 -6.04 -9.06
C LEU A 22 -0.73 -6.43 -7.59
N THR A 23 -0.71 -5.46 -6.68
CA THR A 23 -0.87 -5.69 -5.25
C THR A 23 -2.27 -6.20 -4.92
N ALA A 24 -3.32 -5.63 -5.52
CA ALA A 24 -4.69 -6.12 -5.32
C ALA A 24 -4.84 -7.59 -5.78
N ILE A 25 -4.29 -7.92 -6.95
CA ILE A 25 -4.23 -9.32 -7.44
C ILE A 25 -3.42 -10.18 -6.47
N GLY A 26 -2.28 -9.67 -5.99
CA GLY A 26 -1.40 -10.34 -5.04
C GLY A 26 -2.11 -10.69 -3.74
N ILE A 27 -2.84 -9.76 -3.13
CA ILE A 27 -3.59 -9.97 -1.88
C ILE A 27 -4.63 -11.08 -2.06
N ILE A 28 -5.40 -11.04 -3.16
CA ILE A 28 -6.47 -12.01 -3.44
C ILE A 28 -5.90 -13.41 -3.73
N ARG A 29 -4.78 -13.49 -4.46
CA ARG A 29 -4.18 -14.77 -4.87
C ARG A 29 -3.18 -15.34 -3.86
N TYR A 30 -2.83 -14.61 -2.82
CA TYR A 30 -1.84 -15.07 -1.85
C TYR A 30 -2.44 -16.19 -0.99
N LYS A 31 -2.10 -17.43 -1.38
CA LYS A 31 -2.22 -18.71 -0.69
C LYS A 31 -2.88 -18.64 0.70
N ASP A 32 -4.07 -19.22 0.85
CA ASP A 32 -4.80 -19.30 2.13
C ASP A 32 -4.27 -20.39 3.07
N ASP A 33 -3.43 -21.30 2.58
CA ASP A 33 -3.00 -22.52 3.27
C ASP A 33 -1.68 -22.39 4.05
N MET A 34 -1.07 -21.19 4.05
CA MET A 34 0.16 -20.93 4.79
C MET A 34 -0.11 -20.42 6.21
N GLU A 35 0.76 -20.75 7.15
CA GLU A 35 0.72 -20.09 8.46
C GLU A 35 1.01 -18.58 8.31
N ARG A 36 0.28 -17.73 9.02
CA ARG A 36 0.46 -16.26 9.06
C ARG A 36 0.21 -15.53 7.74
N VAL A 37 -0.67 -16.07 6.89
CA VAL A 37 -1.08 -15.46 5.61
C VAL A 37 -1.53 -14.01 5.74
N LEU A 38 -2.23 -13.66 6.81
CA LEU A 38 -2.63 -12.27 7.05
C LEU A 38 -1.43 -11.32 7.13
N TYR A 39 -0.35 -11.70 7.83
CA TYR A 39 0.84 -10.87 7.95
C TYR A 39 1.51 -10.65 6.58
N ALA A 40 1.54 -11.69 5.75
CA ALA A 40 2.05 -11.57 4.38
C ALA A 40 1.14 -10.66 3.53
N ARG A 41 -0.18 -10.76 3.65
CA ARG A 41 -1.15 -9.86 2.97
C ARG A 41 -1.00 -8.41 3.42
N ILE A 42 -0.76 -8.17 4.71
CA ILE A 42 -0.49 -6.82 5.24
C ILE A 42 0.82 -6.27 4.66
N HIS A 43 1.86 -7.11 4.54
CA HIS A 43 3.12 -6.68 3.91
C HIS A 43 2.94 -6.34 2.43
N ILE A 44 2.16 -7.14 1.70
CA ILE A 44 1.79 -6.87 0.31
C ILE A 44 0.95 -5.58 0.23
N LEU A 45 -0.03 -5.38 1.12
CA LEU A 45 -0.85 -4.17 1.20
C LEU A 45 -0.01 -2.90 1.37
N GLY A 46 1.08 -2.97 2.12
CA GLY A 46 2.03 -1.86 2.28
C GLY A 46 2.59 -1.31 0.96
N VAL A 47 2.62 -2.12 -0.12
CA VAL A 47 3.01 -1.66 -1.46
C VAL A 47 1.99 -0.66 -2.02
N ILE A 48 0.68 -0.88 -1.80
CA ILE A 48 -0.36 0.08 -2.19
C ILE A 48 -0.19 1.37 -1.42
N ASP A 49 0.05 1.29 -0.11
CA ASP A 49 0.20 2.48 0.73
C ASP A 49 1.35 3.37 0.25
N VAL A 50 2.51 2.78 -0.05
CA VAL A 50 3.67 3.52 -0.58
C VAL A 50 3.39 4.07 -1.97
N ALA A 51 2.76 3.29 -2.87
CA ALA A 51 2.41 3.77 -4.22
C ALA A 51 1.44 4.96 -4.17
N CYS A 52 0.48 4.95 -3.26
CA CYS A 52 -0.44 6.06 -3.02
C CYS A 52 0.28 7.28 -2.40
N MET A 53 1.18 7.10 -1.43
CA MET A 53 1.99 8.19 -0.88
C MET A 53 2.83 8.89 -1.96
N VAL A 54 3.51 8.12 -2.82
CA VAL A 54 4.29 8.67 -3.93
C VAL A 54 3.39 9.42 -4.91
N SER A 55 2.20 8.89 -5.20
CA SER A 55 1.22 9.54 -6.07
C SER A 55 0.75 10.89 -5.49
N LEU A 56 0.48 10.95 -4.18
CA LEU A 56 0.11 12.19 -3.49
C LEU A 56 1.22 13.24 -3.58
N LEU A 57 2.49 12.84 -3.41
CA LEU A 57 3.63 13.76 -3.58
C LEU A 57 3.72 14.32 -5.00
N VAL A 58 3.50 13.47 -6.01
CA VAL A 58 3.50 13.88 -7.43
C VAL A 58 2.37 14.87 -7.74
N LEU A 59 1.20 14.67 -7.12
CA LEU A 59 0.02 15.52 -7.23
C LEU A 59 0.14 16.83 -6.44
N GLY A 60 1.17 17.00 -5.61
CA GLY A 60 1.41 18.22 -4.84
C GLY A 60 0.72 18.24 -3.47
N GLU A 61 0.41 17.07 -2.92
CA GLU A 61 -0.31 16.89 -1.65
C GLU A 61 0.61 16.29 -0.54
N PRO A 62 1.70 16.99 -0.14
CA PRO A 62 2.70 16.42 0.77
C PRO A 62 2.20 16.22 2.19
N LEU A 63 1.24 17.03 2.67
CA LEU A 63 0.65 16.87 3.99
C LEU A 63 -0.14 15.55 4.07
N LEU A 64 -0.94 15.26 3.05
CA LEU A 64 -1.68 13.99 2.94
C LEU A 64 -0.74 12.79 2.84
N ALA A 65 0.33 12.89 2.05
CA ALA A 65 1.35 11.85 1.96
C ALA A 65 2.03 11.60 3.32
N GLY A 66 2.36 12.66 4.06
CA GLY A 66 2.95 12.56 5.40
C GLY A 66 2.01 11.94 6.43
N VAL A 67 0.73 12.29 6.39
CA VAL A 67 -0.30 11.66 7.24
C VAL A 67 -0.41 10.17 6.95
N TYR A 68 -0.46 9.79 5.66
CA TYR A 68 -0.45 8.39 5.25
C TYR A 68 0.80 7.66 5.77
N PHE A 69 1.98 8.26 5.60
CA PHE A 69 3.24 7.68 6.07
C PHE A 69 3.22 7.35 7.57
N ILE A 70 2.64 8.23 8.38
CA ILE A 70 2.48 7.99 9.81
C ILE A 70 1.44 6.89 10.05
N LEU A 71 0.25 7.00 9.45
CA LEU A 71 -0.90 6.14 9.79
C LEU A 71 -0.79 4.71 9.26
N THR A 72 -0.20 4.49 8.09
CA THR A 72 -0.04 3.16 7.47
C THR A 72 0.57 2.11 8.40
N PRO A 73 1.72 2.35 9.07
CA PRO A 73 2.28 1.38 10.00
C PRO A 73 1.39 1.13 11.22
N PHE A 74 0.70 2.16 11.76
CA PHE A 74 -0.23 1.96 12.88
C PHE A 74 -1.45 1.13 12.46
N ALA A 75 -2.02 1.39 11.29
CA ALA A 75 -3.12 0.61 10.75
C ALA A 75 -2.71 -0.85 10.55
N SER A 76 -1.57 -1.09 9.90
CA SER A 76 -1.01 -2.43 9.70
C SER A 76 -0.76 -3.16 11.02
N HIS A 77 -0.20 -2.46 12.02
CA HIS A 77 0.04 -3.00 13.34
C HIS A 77 -1.26 -3.33 14.07
N ALA A 78 -2.27 -2.44 14.04
CA ALA A 78 -3.56 -2.66 14.67
C ALA A 78 -4.29 -3.87 14.07
N ILE A 79 -4.28 -4.03 12.74
CA ILE A 79 -4.86 -5.19 12.04
C ILE A 79 -4.15 -6.48 12.47
N ALA A 80 -2.81 -6.49 12.42
CA ALA A 80 -2.02 -7.65 12.81
C ALA A 80 -2.20 -8.04 14.29
N ASN A 81 -2.25 -7.04 15.18
CA ASN A 81 -2.47 -7.23 16.60
C ASN A 81 -3.88 -7.77 16.89
N GLY A 82 -4.90 -7.22 16.22
CA GLY A 82 -6.27 -7.69 16.31
C GLY A 82 -6.42 -9.14 15.85
N TYR A 83 -5.73 -9.56 14.80
CA TYR A 83 -5.73 -10.96 14.37
C TYR A 83 -4.98 -11.89 15.33
N TYR A 84 -3.83 -11.46 15.85
CA TYR A 84 -3.02 -12.30 16.76
C TYR A 84 -3.70 -12.57 18.11
N TYR A 85 -4.29 -11.52 18.69
CA TYR A 85 -4.92 -11.59 20.01
C TYR A 85 -6.45 -11.80 19.95
N GLY A 86 -7.06 -11.62 18.78
CA GLY A 86 -8.47 -11.89 18.56
C GLY A 86 -8.80 -13.38 18.58
N GLU A 87 -10.09 -13.70 18.74
CA GLU A 87 -10.62 -15.06 18.79
C GLU A 87 -10.57 -15.80 17.44
N ASP A 88 -9.98 -15.20 16.40
CA ASP A 88 -9.81 -15.79 15.07
C ASP A 88 -8.62 -16.77 15.01
N LYS A 89 -8.50 -17.57 16.08
CA LYS A 89 -7.67 -18.78 16.14
C LYS A 89 -8.52 -19.93 15.63
N ARG A 90 -8.58 -20.09 14.31
CA ARG A 90 -8.93 -21.38 13.71
C ARG A 90 -7.67 -22.07 13.21
#